data_AF-A0A7S2HZ31-F1
#
_entry.id   AF-A0A7S2HZ31-F1
#
_cell.length_a   1.000
_cell.length_b   1.000
_cell.length_c   1.000
_cell.angle_alpha   90.00
_cell.angle_beta   90.00
_cell.angle_gamma   90.00
#
_symmetry.space_group_name_H-M   'P 1'
#
loop_
_entity.id
_entity.type
_entity.pdbx_description
1 polymer ?
#
loop_
_entity_poly.entity_id
_entity_poly.type
_entity_poly.pdbx_seq_one_letter_code
_entity_poly.pdbx_strand_id
1 'polypeptide(L)'
;AKEMSHALLVLDDVDQLCAGDGPGGYSTVMLATLRALLRSPPASSSAAKVGGESLSTKDSGRTFNVIATTSRADAACRTLHELFDETIVVPLLSESKEVQKLLEDSLPRDVISDPQTMAKLMIDQLGSVGCKSALRLAEQAVSTVDRGNDAGSLTGSALGKAQVAALGEILEDLSGDKVTAQNLCEVLP
;
A
#
# COMPACT_ATOMS: atom_id res chain seq x y z
N ALA A 1 15.77 -5.49 23.49
CA ALA A 1 16.40 -4.36 22.76
C ALA A 1 17.76 -3.91 23.32
N LYS A 2 18.20 -4.31 24.53
CA LYS A 2 19.43 -3.81 25.18
C LYS A 2 20.74 -4.15 24.45
N GLU A 3 20.71 -5.09 23.50
CA GLU A 3 21.86 -5.63 22.76
C GLU A 3 21.92 -5.25 21.28
N MET A 4 20.92 -4.58 20.70
CA MET A 4 20.94 -4.28 19.26
C MET A 4 21.66 -2.96 18.97
N SER A 5 22.80 -3.04 18.27
CA SER A 5 23.55 -1.89 17.78
C SER A 5 22.82 -1.17 16.64
N HIS A 6 22.04 -1.91 15.85
CA HIS A 6 21.21 -1.38 14.78
C HIS A 6 19.86 -2.08 14.80
N ALA A 7 18.78 -1.31 14.75
CA ALA A 7 17.42 -1.85 14.70
C ALA A 7 16.58 -1.09 13.68
N LEU A 8 15.66 -1.81 13.03
CA LEU A 8 14.66 -1.29 12.10
C LEU A 8 13.28 -1.70 12.61
N LEU A 9 12.38 -0.75 12.74
CA LEU A 9 10.97 -0.97 13.03
C LEU A 9 10.15 -0.60 11.80
N VAL A 10 9.29 -1.52 11.35
CA VAL A 10 8.32 -1.25 10.29
C VAL A 10 6.94 -1.19 10.92
N LEU A 11 6.25 -0.06 10.73
CA LEU A 11 4.87 0.17 11.15
C LEU A 11 3.98 0.14 9.91
N ASP A 12 3.38 -1.00 9.63
CA ASP A 12 2.50 -1.17 8.48
C ASP A 12 1.10 -0.61 8.79
N ASP A 13 0.47 0.06 7.81
CA ASP A 13 -0.86 0.69 7.92
C ASP A 13 -1.03 1.49 9.23
N VAL A 14 -0.12 2.43 9.48
CA VAL A 14 -0.05 3.17 10.74
C VAL A 14 -1.31 3.99 11.02
N ASP A 15 -2.07 4.35 9.98
CA ASP A 15 -3.36 5.01 10.14
C ASP A 15 -4.41 4.09 10.76
N GLN A 16 -4.39 2.79 10.44
CA GLN A 16 -5.25 1.78 11.06
C GLN A 16 -4.78 1.46 12.48
N LEU A 17 -3.47 1.36 12.70
CA LEU A 17 -2.90 1.18 14.04
C LEU A 17 -3.33 2.29 15.00
N CYS A 18 -3.41 3.52 14.49
CA CYS A 18 -3.78 4.69 15.26
C CYS A 18 -5.27 5.03 15.17
N ALA A 19 -6.11 4.21 14.53
CA ALA A 19 -7.53 4.50 14.36
C ALA A 19 -8.26 4.61 15.71
N GLY A 20 -9.28 5.47 15.79
CA GLY A 20 -10.11 5.62 16.98
C GLY A 20 -11.07 6.81 16.90
N ASP A 21 -11.76 7.10 18.00
CA ASP A 21 -12.85 8.08 18.05
C ASP A 21 -12.41 9.54 18.18
N GLY A 22 -11.13 9.85 17.98
CA GLY A 22 -10.61 11.21 18.08
C GLY A 22 -10.63 11.97 16.75
N PRO A 23 -10.11 13.22 16.74
CA PRO A 23 -10.12 14.07 15.55
C PRO A 23 -9.47 13.41 14.34
N GLY A 24 -10.16 13.45 13.19
CA GLY A 24 -9.69 12.82 11.95
C GLY A 24 -9.77 11.29 11.93
N GLY A 25 -10.43 10.68 12.92
CA GLY A 25 -10.58 9.22 13.05
C GLY A 25 -9.41 8.54 13.76
N TYR A 26 -8.67 9.27 14.61
CA TYR A 26 -7.48 8.75 15.30
C TYR A 26 -7.61 8.74 16.81
N SER A 27 -7.07 7.70 17.44
CA SER A 27 -6.89 7.61 18.89
C SER A 27 -5.79 8.55 19.37
N THR A 28 -6.16 9.52 20.19
CA THR A 28 -5.23 10.49 20.78
C THR A 28 -4.19 9.82 21.68
N VAL A 29 -4.56 8.75 22.38
CA VAL A 29 -3.66 7.97 23.23
C VAL A 29 -2.63 7.23 22.39
N MET A 30 -3.03 6.65 21.27
CA MET A 30 -2.11 5.94 20.37
C MET A 30 -1.11 6.91 19.72
N LEU A 31 -1.60 8.05 19.23
CA LEU A 31 -0.72 9.09 18.66
C LEU A 31 0.27 9.64 19.70
N ALA A 32 -0.20 9.91 20.93
CA ALA A 32 0.68 10.39 22.00
C ALA A 32 1.74 9.36 22.39
N THR A 33 1.35 8.08 22.43
CA THR A 33 2.27 6.97 22.73
C THR A 33 3.30 6.81 21.61
N LEU A 34 2.87 6.81 20.36
CA LEU A 34 3.77 6.71 19.21
C LEU A 34 4.76 7.88 19.18
N ARG A 35 4.28 9.10 19.42
CA ARG A 35 5.12 10.29 19.57
C ARG A 35 6.16 10.13 20.68
N ALA A 36 5.77 9.61 21.84
CA ALA A 36 6.69 9.37 22.95
C ALA A 36 7.75 8.32 22.60
N LEU A 37 7.37 7.24 21.91
CA LEU A 37 8.30 6.18 21.50
C LEU A 37 9.30 6.66 20.44
N LEU A 38 8.84 7.43 19.44
CA LEU A 38 9.69 7.91 18.35
C LEU A 38 10.63 9.04 18.78
N ARG A 39 10.23 9.85 19.77
CA ARG A 39 11.07 10.95 20.31
C ARG A 39 11.95 10.53 21.49
N SER A 40 11.74 9.34 22.05
CA SER A 40 12.62 8.81 23.10
C SER A 40 13.88 8.27 22.46
N PRO A 41 15.07 8.88 22.68
CA PRO A 41 16.29 8.33 22.13
C PRO A 41 16.48 6.88 22.65
N PRO A 42 17.00 5.96 21.83
CA PRO A 42 17.29 4.61 22.27
C PRO A 42 18.18 4.69 23.50
N ALA A 43 17.82 3.96 24.57
CA ALA A 43 18.53 4.02 25.83
C ALA A 43 20.04 3.84 25.60
N SER A 44 20.79 4.94 25.75
CA SER A 44 22.24 4.87 25.81
C SER A 44 22.57 4.11 27.09
N SER A 45 23.53 3.20 27.00
CA SER A 45 23.98 2.40 28.15
C SER A 45 24.70 3.21 29.23
N SER A 46 24.61 4.54 29.20
CA SER A 46 25.06 5.41 30.29
C SER A 46 23.84 5.99 30.97
N ALA A 47 23.61 5.54 32.20
CA ALA A 47 22.71 6.23 33.12
C ALA A 47 23.02 7.73 33.08
N ALA A 48 22.03 8.55 32.71
CA ALA A 48 22.08 9.98 32.94
C ALA A 48 22.05 10.21 34.46
N LYS A 49 23.22 10.09 35.09
CA LYS A 49 23.49 10.73 36.36
C LYS A 49 23.62 12.21 36.05
N VAL A 50 22.67 12.98 36.54
CA VAL A 50 22.73 14.43 36.65
C VAL A 50 24.14 14.84 37.10
N GLY A 51 24.86 15.56 36.25
CA GLY A 51 26.17 16.15 36.55
C GLY A 51 27.38 15.26 36.26
N GLY A 52 27.96 15.37 35.07
CA GLY A 52 29.29 14.84 34.77
C GLY A 52 29.53 14.68 33.27
N GLU A 53 30.48 15.43 32.73
CA GLU A 53 31.00 15.24 31.37
C GLU A 53 31.38 13.78 31.15
N SER A 54 30.66 13.10 30.26
CA SER A 54 30.96 11.71 29.92
C SER A 54 31.89 11.69 28.71
N LEU A 55 33.19 11.53 28.98
CA LEU A 55 34.16 11.05 28.00
C LEU A 55 33.75 9.64 27.56
N SER A 56 33.00 9.49 26.46
CA SER A 56 32.78 8.18 25.85
C SER A 56 33.83 7.89 24.80
N THR A 57 34.81 7.08 25.17
CA THR A 57 35.68 6.36 24.25
C THR A 57 34.87 5.41 23.37
N LYS A 58 34.86 5.65 22.05
CA LYS A 58 34.64 4.67 20.96
C LYS A 58 33.53 3.61 21.17
N ASP A 59 32.33 4.00 21.56
CA ASP A 59 31.14 3.17 21.33
C ASP A 59 30.48 3.62 20.03
N SER A 60 30.45 2.74 19.03
CA SER A 60 29.67 2.95 17.81
C SER A 60 28.22 3.27 18.19
N GLY A 61 27.74 4.46 17.83
CA GLY A 61 26.39 4.90 18.16
C GLY A 61 25.34 3.85 17.76
N ARG A 62 24.36 3.62 18.64
CA ARG A 62 23.23 2.73 18.32
C ARG A 62 22.28 3.46 17.38
N THR A 63 21.85 2.80 16.31
CA THR A 63 20.90 3.38 15.35
C THR A 63 19.55 2.68 15.42
N PHE A 64 18.48 3.46 15.37
CA PHE A 64 17.11 2.97 15.31
C PHE A 64 16.39 3.66 14.16
N ASN A 65 16.08 2.89 13.12
CA ASN A 65 15.36 3.38 11.93
C ASN A 65 13.90 2.97 12.03
N VAL A 66 12.99 3.84 11.62
CA VAL A 66 11.56 3.55 11.59
C VAL A 66 11.03 3.85 10.19
N ILE A 67 10.33 2.88 9.62
CA ILE A 67 9.57 3.04 8.37
C ILE A 67 8.11 2.84 8.70
N ALA A 68 7.25 3.77 8.33
CA ALA A 68 5.82 3.63 8.48
C ALA A 68 5.12 3.75 7.13
N THR A 69 4.08 2.96 6.91
CA THR A 69 3.26 3.00 5.69
C THR A 69 1.85 3.48 6.03
N THR A 70 1.22 4.18 5.09
CA THR A 70 -0.20 4.52 5.16
C THR A 70 -0.74 4.65 3.74
N SER A 71 -1.95 4.17 3.50
CA SER A 71 -2.67 4.41 2.25
C SER A 71 -3.42 5.76 2.23
N ARG A 72 -3.41 6.49 3.35
CA ARG A 72 -4.17 7.75 3.52
C ARG A 72 -3.24 8.96 3.42
N ALA A 73 -3.29 9.64 2.27
CA ALA A 73 -2.51 10.86 2.05
C ALA A 73 -2.88 11.98 3.03
N ASP A 74 -4.15 12.09 3.44
CA ASP A 74 -4.60 13.06 4.44
C ASP A 74 -4.01 12.77 5.83
N ALA A 75 -3.89 11.48 6.19
CA ALA A 75 -3.25 11.02 7.41
C ALA A 75 -1.78 11.42 7.45
N ALA A 76 -1.07 11.12 6.36
CA ALA A 76 0.34 11.45 6.18
C ALA A 76 0.57 12.96 6.36
N CYS A 77 -0.20 13.80 5.65
CA CYS A 77 0.02 15.24 5.64
C CYS A 77 -0.46 15.99 6.90
N ARG A 78 -1.50 15.52 7.59
CA ARG A 78 -2.09 16.26 8.72
C ARG A 78 -1.66 15.71 10.08
N THR A 79 -1.78 14.40 10.27
CA THR A 79 -1.65 13.79 11.59
C THR A 79 -0.25 13.21 11.83
N LEU A 80 0.32 12.56 10.82
CA LEU A 80 1.55 11.79 10.96
C LEU A 80 2.82 12.59 10.62
N HIS A 81 2.70 13.68 9.86
CA HIS A 81 3.85 14.50 9.43
C HIS A 81 4.72 15.03 10.57
N GLU A 82 4.18 15.19 11.79
CA GLU A 82 4.95 15.64 12.96
C GLU A 82 5.70 14.51 13.69
N LEU A 83 5.42 13.26 13.33
CA LEU A 83 5.95 12.07 13.99
C LEU A 83 7.17 11.49 13.27
N PHE A 84 7.29 11.71 11.97
CA PHE A 84 8.34 11.17 11.13
C PHE A 84 9.15 12.29 10.48
N ASP A 85 10.46 12.08 10.34
CA ASP A 85 11.39 13.09 9.80
C ASP A 85 11.19 13.33 8.29
N GLU A 86 10.81 12.28 7.55
CA GLU A 86 10.65 12.31 6.11
C GLU A 86 9.41 11.51 5.69
N THR A 87 8.77 11.93 4.59
CA THR A 87 7.65 11.21 3.96
C THR A 87 7.96 10.96 2.49
N ILE A 88 7.90 9.70 2.07
CA ILE A 88 8.09 9.29 0.67
C ILE A 88 6.72 8.94 0.09
N VAL A 89 6.37 9.54 -1.05
CA VAL A 89 5.14 9.24 -1.78
C VAL A 89 5.38 8.08 -2.73
N VAL A 90 4.58 7.01 -2.61
CA VAL A 90 4.56 5.90 -3.55
C VAL A 90 3.44 6.15 -4.58
N PRO A 91 3.76 6.49 -5.84
CA PRO A 91 2.75 6.86 -6.82
C PRO A 91 1.97 5.65 -7.34
N LEU A 92 0.75 5.91 -7.81
CA LEU A 92 -0.01 4.95 -8.61
C LEU A 92 0.55 4.88 -10.02
N LEU A 93 0.30 3.76 -10.71
CA LEU A 93 0.63 3.59 -12.12
C LEU A 93 -0.43 4.30 -12.96
N SER A 94 -0.02 5.26 -13.78
CA SER A 94 -0.90 6.02 -14.66
C SER A 94 -0.66 5.74 -16.14
N GLU A 95 0.45 5.09 -16.49
CA GLU A 95 0.76 4.75 -17.88
C GLU A 95 0.49 3.27 -18.17
N SER A 96 -0.19 3.01 -19.28
CA SER A 96 -0.51 1.63 -19.69
C SER A 96 0.73 0.78 -19.93
N LYS A 97 1.85 1.39 -20.34
CA LYS A 97 3.14 0.69 -20.50
C LYS A 97 3.70 0.18 -19.17
N GLU A 98 3.53 0.93 -18.09
CA GLU A 98 4.01 0.54 -16.77
C GLU A 98 3.16 -0.61 -16.21
N VAL A 99 1.84 -0.53 -16.41
CA VAL A 99 0.92 -1.62 -16.04
C VAL A 99 1.20 -2.86 -16.88
N GLN A 100 1.40 -2.73 -18.19
CA GLN A 100 1.77 -3.86 -19.05
C GLN A 100 3.04 -4.54 -18.54
N LYS A 101 4.08 -3.76 -18.26
CA LYS A 101 5.34 -4.28 -17.73
C LYS A 101 5.13 -4.98 -16.38
N LEU A 102 4.34 -4.40 -15.49
CA LEU A 102 3.99 -5.04 -14.21
C LEU A 102 3.34 -6.41 -14.41
N LEU A 103 2.38 -6.52 -15.33
CA LEU A 103 1.69 -7.78 -15.63
C LEU A 103 2.66 -8.82 -16.22
N GLU A 104 3.51 -8.41 -17.16
CA GLU A 104 4.50 -9.28 -17.79
C GLU A 104 5.59 -9.77 -16.82
N ASP A 105 5.98 -8.93 -15.85
CA ASP A 105 7.00 -9.24 -14.85
C ASP A 105 6.44 -10.11 -13.72
N SER A 106 5.14 -10.00 -13.41
CA SER A 106 4.53 -10.62 -12.21
C SER A 106 3.72 -11.88 -12.52
N LEU A 107 3.16 -11.99 -13.73
CA LEU A 107 2.26 -13.08 -14.08
C LEU A 107 2.86 -13.93 -15.23
N PRO A 108 2.77 -15.27 -15.13
CA PRO A 108 3.33 -16.14 -16.16
C PRO A 108 2.71 -15.91 -17.55
N ARG A 109 3.52 -16.01 -18.60
CA ARG A 109 3.09 -15.75 -20.00
C ARG A 109 2.04 -16.73 -20.52
N ASP A 110 1.95 -17.90 -19.91
CA ASP A 110 0.92 -18.91 -20.17
C ASP A 110 -0.42 -18.58 -19.49
N VAL A 111 -0.42 -17.69 -18.51
CA VAL A 111 -1.61 -17.27 -17.76
C VAL A 111 -2.26 -16.04 -18.40
N ILE A 112 -1.48 -15.02 -18.74
CA ILE A 112 -2.00 -13.82 -19.42
C ILE A 112 -1.67 -13.87 -20.91
N SER A 113 -2.71 -13.88 -21.74
CA SER A 113 -2.57 -13.92 -23.20
C SER A 113 -2.43 -12.55 -23.86
N ASP A 114 -2.95 -11.48 -23.26
CA ASP A 114 -2.89 -10.12 -23.83
C ASP A 114 -2.69 -9.04 -22.74
N PRO A 115 -1.48 -8.93 -22.17
CA PRO A 115 -1.20 -7.97 -21.10
C PRO A 115 -1.31 -6.52 -21.57
N GLN A 116 -1.04 -6.24 -22.85
CA GLN A 116 -1.08 -4.90 -23.42
C GLN A 116 -2.51 -4.36 -23.46
N THR A 117 -3.47 -5.14 -23.97
CA THR A 117 -4.87 -4.71 -24.03
C THR A 117 -5.48 -4.61 -22.63
N MET A 118 -5.16 -5.54 -21.73
CA MET A 118 -5.60 -5.49 -20.33
C MET A 118 -5.09 -4.23 -19.62
N ALA A 119 -3.80 -3.91 -19.76
CA ALA A 119 -3.19 -2.73 -19.16
C ALA A 119 -3.80 -1.43 -19.68
N LYS A 120 -4.04 -1.35 -21.00
CA LYS A 120 -4.72 -0.21 -21.61
C LYS A 120 -6.12 -0.05 -21.04
N LEU A 121 -6.90 -1.13 -20.96
CA LEU A 121 -8.26 -1.10 -20.44
C LEU A 121 -8.32 -0.62 -18.98
N MET A 122 -7.38 -1.06 -18.13
CA MET A 122 -7.28 -0.61 -16.74
C MET A 122 -7.04 0.90 -16.65
N ILE A 123 -6.09 1.44 -17.43
CA ILE A 123 -5.78 2.87 -17.39
C ILE A 123 -6.90 3.71 -18.04
N ASP A 124 -7.46 3.27 -19.16
CA ASP A 124 -8.54 4.00 -19.84
C ASP A 124 -9.79 4.13 -18.93
N GLN A 125 -10.08 3.13 -18.09
CA GLN A 125 -11.23 3.14 -17.20
C GLN A 125 -10.95 3.74 -15.80
N LEU A 126 -9.79 3.46 -15.20
CA LEU A 126 -9.48 3.86 -13.83
C LEU A 126 -8.66 5.15 -13.75
N GLY A 127 -8.02 5.57 -14.85
CA GLY A 127 -7.06 6.66 -14.93
C GLY A 127 -5.71 6.35 -14.28
N SER A 128 -5.71 5.78 -13.07
CA SER A 128 -4.51 5.28 -12.39
C SER A 128 -4.85 4.10 -11.47
N VAL A 129 -3.86 3.24 -11.23
CA VAL A 129 -4.06 2.00 -10.46
C VAL A 129 -2.84 1.65 -9.61
N GLY A 130 -3.07 1.13 -8.41
CA GLY A 130 -1.99 0.58 -7.58
C GLY A 130 -1.54 -0.79 -8.07
N CYS A 131 -0.26 -1.13 -7.94
CA CYS A 131 0.29 -2.39 -8.45
C CYS A 131 -0.48 -3.62 -7.94
N LYS A 132 -0.82 -3.66 -6.64
CA LYS A 132 -1.61 -4.75 -6.03
C LYS A 132 -3.01 -4.85 -6.64
N SER A 133 -3.66 -3.72 -6.88
CA SER A 133 -4.99 -3.69 -7.49
C SER A 133 -4.96 -4.14 -8.94
N ALA A 134 -3.97 -3.70 -9.72
CA ALA A 134 -3.79 -4.12 -11.11
C ALA A 134 -3.58 -5.64 -11.21
N LEU A 135 -2.71 -6.22 -10.38
CA LEU A 135 -2.48 -7.66 -10.34
C LEU A 135 -3.74 -8.43 -9.96
N ARG A 136 -4.45 -7.98 -8.91
CA ARG A 136 -5.70 -8.61 -8.47
C ARG A 136 -6.77 -8.60 -9.56
N LEU A 137 -6.91 -7.48 -10.28
CA LEU A 137 -7.87 -7.37 -11.38
C LEU A 137 -7.52 -8.34 -12.53
N ALA A 138 -6.24 -8.43 -12.87
CA ALA A 138 -5.78 -9.34 -13.91
C ALA A 138 -5.99 -10.81 -13.51
N GLU A 139 -5.61 -11.20 -12.29
CA GLU A 139 -5.84 -12.53 -11.74
C GLU A 139 -7.34 -12.89 -11.70
N GLN A 140 -8.19 -11.94 -11.29
CA GLN A 140 -9.63 -12.15 -11.26
C GLN A 140 -10.20 -12.36 -12.66
N ALA A 141 -9.78 -11.55 -13.64
CA ALA A 141 -10.20 -11.71 -15.03
C ALA A 141 -9.80 -13.08 -15.61
N VAL A 142 -8.57 -13.52 -15.34
CA VAL A 142 -8.10 -14.86 -15.71
C VAL A 142 -8.98 -15.94 -15.04
N SER A 143 -9.20 -15.83 -13.73
CA SER A 143 -9.96 -16.82 -12.97
C SER A 143 -11.43 -16.92 -13.41
N THR A 144 -12.04 -15.81 -13.80
CA THR A 144 -13.41 -15.78 -14.34
C THR A 144 -13.51 -16.61 -15.62
N VAL A 145 -12.51 -16.50 -16.51
CA VAL A 145 -12.47 -17.25 -17.78
C VAL A 145 -12.21 -18.73 -17.54
N ASP A 146 -11.34 -19.08 -16.58
CA ASP A 146 -11.04 -20.48 -16.23
C ASP A 146 -12.25 -21.21 -15.62
N ARG A 147 -13.08 -20.50 -14.85
CA ARG A 147 -14.29 -21.06 -14.21
C ARG A 147 -15.47 -21.18 -15.17
N GLY A 148 -15.58 -20.28 -16.14
CA GLY A 148 -16.70 -20.21 -17.07
C GLY A 148 -16.60 -21.16 -18.27
N ASN A 149 -15.42 -21.72 -18.55
CA ASN A 149 -15.21 -22.63 -19.67
C ASN A 149 -15.01 -24.07 -19.20
N ASP A 150 -15.69 -25.01 -19.85
CA ASP A 150 -15.31 -26.43 -19.77
C ASP A 150 -13.82 -26.53 -20.15
N ALA A 151 -13.03 -26.98 -19.18
CA ALA A 151 -11.57 -26.95 -19.18
C ALA A 151 -10.98 -27.46 -20.51
N GLY A 152 -10.51 -26.55 -21.38
CA GLY A 152 -9.63 -26.88 -22.49
C GLY A 152 -9.93 -26.27 -23.87
N SER A 153 -11.01 -25.50 -24.07
CA SER A 153 -11.37 -25.10 -25.45
C SER A 153 -10.73 -23.79 -25.97
N LEU A 154 -10.25 -22.89 -25.11
CA LEU A 154 -9.73 -21.58 -25.55
C LEU A 154 -8.21 -21.53 -25.45
N THR A 155 -7.55 -21.36 -26.59
CA THR A 155 -6.09 -21.19 -26.66
C THR A 155 -5.73 -19.93 -27.43
N GLY A 156 -4.62 -19.29 -27.07
CA GLY A 156 -4.06 -18.16 -27.81
C GLY A 156 -4.99 -16.95 -27.85
N SER A 157 -5.23 -16.39 -29.04
CA SER A 157 -6.00 -15.14 -29.20
C SER A 157 -7.43 -15.20 -28.63
N ALA A 158 -8.08 -16.37 -28.66
CA ALA A 158 -9.42 -16.52 -28.11
C ALA A 158 -9.43 -16.43 -26.57
N LEU A 159 -8.40 -16.95 -25.91
CA LEU A 159 -8.21 -16.83 -24.47
C LEU A 159 -7.97 -15.36 -24.07
N GLY A 160 -7.10 -14.66 -24.80
CA GLY A 160 -6.84 -13.23 -24.57
C GLY A 160 -8.09 -12.36 -24.69
N LYS A 161 -8.93 -12.60 -25.73
CA LYS A 161 -10.20 -11.88 -25.88
C LYS A 161 -11.17 -12.16 -24.73
N ALA A 162 -11.26 -13.40 -24.27
CA ALA A 162 -12.10 -13.75 -23.13
C ALA A 162 -11.61 -13.08 -21.83
N GLN A 163 -10.30 -13.06 -21.59
CA GLN A 163 -9.70 -12.40 -20.42
C GLN A 163 -9.92 -10.89 -20.43
N VAL A 164 -9.77 -10.25 -21.59
CA VAL A 164 -10.05 -8.82 -21.76
C VAL A 164 -11.53 -8.51 -21.56
N ALA A 165 -12.43 -9.36 -22.07
CA ALA A 165 -13.87 -9.19 -21.88
C ALA A 165 -14.26 -9.32 -20.40
N ALA A 166 -13.76 -10.35 -19.71
CA ALA A 166 -14.00 -10.55 -18.28
C ALA A 166 -13.45 -9.37 -17.45
N LEU A 167 -12.28 -8.83 -17.81
CA LEU A 167 -11.74 -7.64 -17.17
C LEU A 167 -12.65 -6.42 -17.40
N GLY A 168 -13.21 -6.27 -18.60
CA GLY A 168 -14.18 -5.23 -18.91
C GLY A 168 -15.41 -5.28 -18.00
N GLU A 169 -16.01 -6.46 -17.86
CA GLU A 169 -17.16 -6.68 -16.97
C GLU A 169 -16.82 -6.33 -15.51
N ILE A 170 -15.66 -6.79 -15.00
CA ILE A 170 -15.20 -6.48 -13.64
C ILE A 170 -15.03 -4.96 -13.43
N LEU A 171 -14.47 -4.26 -14.42
CA LEU A 171 -14.25 -2.81 -14.33
C LEU A 171 -15.56 -2.03 -14.40
N GLU A 172 -16.52 -2.46 -15.22
CA GLU A 172 -17.86 -1.88 -15.27
C GLU A 172 -18.57 -2.04 -13.92
N ASP A 173 -18.54 -3.24 -13.32
CA ASP A 173 -19.11 -3.50 -12.00
C ASP A 173 -18.48 -2.61 -10.92
N LEU A 174 -17.14 -2.50 -10.90
CA LEU A 174 -16.42 -1.63 -9.96
C LEU A 174 -16.78 -0.16 -10.12
N SER A 175 -17.04 0.30 -11.34
CA SER A 175 -17.48 1.67 -11.59
C SER A 175 -18.90 1.90 -11.05
N GLY A 176 -19.81 0.93 -11.22
CA GLY A 176 -21.17 0.97 -10.69
C GLY A 176 -21.20 0.96 -9.15
N ASP A 177 -20.36 0.14 -8.53
CA ASP A 177 -20.23 0.07 -7.08
C ASP A 177 -19.72 1.38 -6.47
N LYS A 178 -18.74 2.04 -7.12
CA LYS A 178 -18.23 3.35 -6.66
C LYS A 178 -19.32 4.42 -6.68
N VAL A 179 -20.11 4.48 -7.75
CA VAL A 179 -21.23 5.43 -7.86
C VAL A 179 -22.28 5.14 -6.79
N THR A 180 -22.60 3.87 -6.57
CA THR A 180 -23.57 3.45 -5.56
C THR A 180 -23.09 3.79 -4.14
N ALA A 181 -21.81 3.52 -3.83
CA ALA A 181 -21.21 3.84 -2.54
C ALA A 181 -21.16 5.35 -2.26
N GLN A 182 -20.85 6.17 -3.26
CA GLN A 182 -20.90 7.63 -3.13
C GLN A 182 -22.31 8.12 -2.82
N ASN A 183 -23.31 7.62 -3.53
CA ASN A 183 -24.71 7.99 -3.31
C ASN A 183 -25.24 7.57 -1.92
N LEU A 184 -24.74 6.45 -1.38
CA LEU A 184 -25.12 5.99 -0.03
C LEU A 184 -24.48 6.83 1.09
N CYS A 185 -23.25 7.31 0.89
CA CYS A 185 -22.56 8.16 1.86
C CYS A 185 -23.15 9.59 1.95
N GLU A 186 -23.85 10.07 0.92
CA GLU A 186 -24.54 11.37 0.97
C GLU A 186 -25.87 11.33 1.74
N VAL A 187 -26.41 10.14 2.03
CA VAL A 187 -27.75 9.96 2.63
C VAL A 187 -27.70 9.76 4.16
N LEU A 188 -26.52 9.69 4.77
CA LEU A 188 -26.36 9.65 6.23
C LEU A 188 -25.83 11.01 6.73
N PRO A 189 -26.72 11.90 7.22
CA PRO A 189 -26.34 13.15 7.89
C PRO A 189 -25.71 12.92 9.28
#